data_AF-A0A7U4E601-F1
#
_entry.id   AF-A0A7U4E601-F1
#
_cell.length_a   1.000
_cell.length_b   1.000
_cell.length_c   1.000
_cell.angle_alpha   90.00
_cell.angle_beta   90.00
_cell.angle_gamma   90.00
#
_symmetry.space_group_name_H-M   'P 1'
#
loop_
_entity.id
_entity.type
_entity.pdbx_description
1 polymer ?
#
loop_
_entity_poly.entity_id
_entity_poly.type
_entity_poly.pdbx_seq_one_letter_code
_entity_poly.pdbx_strand_id
1 'polypeptide(L)' 'MKLLLDIPDHKANFMLELIKSFRFVKSKTITSAKAQEISSMIDAIEEVKLAKQGKVKLKKADDLLNEL' A
#
# COMPACT_ATOMS: atom_id res chain seq x y z
N MET A 1 8.35 12.35 1.84
CA MET A 1 8.12 10.96 2.29
C MET A 1 6.62 10.68 2.22
N LYS A 2 6.19 9.50 1.74
CA LYS A 2 4.76 9.10 1.66
C LYS A 2 4.58 7.88 2.56
N LEU A 3 3.54 7.86 3.40
CA LEU A 3 3.25 6.78 4.34
C LEU A 3 1.81 6.28 4.14
N LEU A 4 1.61 4.98 4.32
CA LEU A 4 0.30 4.33 4.44
C LEU A 4 0.18 3.82 5.88
N LEU A 5 -0.93 4.12 6.53
CA LEU A 5 -1.16 3.83 7.95
C LEU A 5 -2.41 2.96 8.07
N ASP A 6 -2.27 1.81 8.73
CA ASP A 6 -3.41 1.00 9.15
C ASP A 6 -3.77 1.40 10.59
N ILE A 7 -4.99 1.89 10.78
CA ILE A 7 -5.45 2.46 12.05
C ILE A 7 -6.74 1.75 12.43
N PRO A 8 -6.82 1.13 13.63
CA PRO A 8 -8.07 0.55 14.11
C PRO A 8 -9.19 1.57 14.19
N ASP A 9 -10.41 1.20 13.78
CA ASP A 9 -11.57 2.11 13.70
C ASP A 9 -11.81 2.93 14.97
N HIS A 10 -11.67 2.30 16.15
CA HIS A 10 -11.86 2.94 17.45
C HIS A 10 -10.82 4.04 17.76
N LYS A 11 -9.69 4.09 17.04
CA LYS A 11 -8.66 5.15 17.13
C LYS A 11 -8.59 6.03 15.89
N ALA A 12 -9.32 5.70 14.82
CA ALA A 12 -9.26 6.41 13.56
C ALA A 12 -9.62 7.89 13.71
N ASN A 13 -10.67 8.19 14.48
CA ASN A 13 -11.11 9.57 14.68
C ASN A 13 -10.06 10.41 15.45
N PHE A 14 -9.46 9.83 16.49
CA PHE A 14 -8.39 10.48 17.25
C PHE A 14 -7.15 10.76 16.39
N MET A 15 -6.71 9.77 15.60
CA MET A 15 -5.57 9.93 14.70
C MET A 15 -5.85 10.94 13.60
N LEU A 16 -7.06 10.97 13.04
CA LEU A 16 -7.43 11.92 12.01
C LEU A 16 -7.36 13.37 12.53
N GLU A 17 -7.86 13.63 13.73
CA GLU A 17 -7.79 14.96 14.35
C GLU A 17 -6.34 15.37 14.65
N LEU A 18 -5.50 14.45 15.12
CA LEU A 18 -4.07 14.70 15.29
C LEU A 18 -3.39 15.02 13.97
N ILE A 19 -3.66 14.26 12.90
CA ILE A 19 -3.05 14.50 11.59
C ILE A 19 -3.50 15.85 11.02
N LYS A 20 -4.78 16.20 11.16
CA LYS A 20 -5.31 17.52 10.74
C LYS A 20 -4.69 18.68 11.51
N SER A 21 -4.25 18.47 12.76
CA SER A 21 -3.57 19.52 13.54
C SER A 21 -2.24 19.94 12.90
N PHE A 22 -1.61 19.05 12.13
CA PHE A 22 -0.39 19.35 11.39
C PHE A 22 -0.71 19.94 10.02
N ARG A 23 -0.66 21.29 9.91
CA ARG A 23 -0.94 22.03 8.64
C ARG A 23 -0.03 21.64 7.45
N PHE A 24 1.08 20.97 7.70
CA PHE A 24 2.01 20.50 6.68
C PHE A 24 1.71 19.08 6.17
N VAL A 25 0.74 18.38 6.76
CA VAL A 25 0.37 17.01 6.37
C VAL A 25 -0.92 17.03 5.58
N LYS A 26 -0.92 16.41 4.40
CA LYS A 26 -2.12 16.21 3.58
C LYS A 26 -2.64 14.80 3.79
N SER A 27 -3.80 14.67 4.42
CA SER A 27 -4.49 13.39 4.62
C SER A 27 -5.60 13.20 3.58
N LYS A 28 -5.74 11.98 3.06
CA LYS A 28 -6.90 11.57 2.25
C LYS A 28 -7.43 10.27 2.82
N THR A 29 -8.70 10.26 3.22
CA THR A 29 -9.37 9.02 3.61
C THR A 29 -9.67 8.20 2.36
N ILE A 30 -9.43 6.90 2.46
CA ILE A 30 -9.73 5.92 1.41
C ILE A 30 -10.59 4.82 2.03
N THR A 31 -11.44 4.19 1.22
CA THR A 31 -12.22 3.05 1.66
C THR A 31 -11.32 1.83 1.84
N SER A 32 -11.73 0.86 2.67
CA SER A 32 -10.95 -0.36 2.92
C SER A 32 -10.64 -1.13 1.64
N ALA A 33 -11.61 -1.23 0.72
CA ALA A 33 -11.40 -1.85 -0.60
C ALA A 33 -10.27 -1.16 -1.39
N LYS A 34 -10.27 0.17 -1.39
CA LYS A 34 -9.24 0.97 -2.09
C LYS A 34 -7.88 0.92 -1.38
N ALA A 35 -7.86 0.78 -0.06
CA ALA A 35 -6.62 0.58 0.70
C ALA A 35 -5.95 -0.74 0.32
N GLN A 36 -6.73 -1.81 0.20
CA GLN A 36 -6.23 -3.12 -0.20
C GLN A 36 -5.68 -3.11 -1.63
N GLU A 37 -6.39 -2.52 -2.59
CA GLU A 37 -5.91 -2.38 -3.97
C GLU A 37 -4.58 -1.60 -4.05
N ILE A 38 -4.47 -0.50 -3.30
CA ILE A 38 -3.25 0.31 -3.27
C ILE A 38 -2.09 -0.48 -2.66
N SER A 39 -2.33 -1.22 -1.57
CA SER A 39 -1.30 -2.06 -0.95
C SER A 39 -0.80 -3.12 -1.93
N SER A 40 -1.71 -3.88 -2.52
CA SER A 40 -1.35 -4.92 -3.51
C SER A 40 -0.61 -4.34 -4.71
N MET A 41 -0.96 -3.13 -5.16
CA MET A 41 -0.25 -2.46 -6.25
C MET A 41 1.17 -2.03 -5.83
N ILE A 42 1.34 -1.53 -4.60
CA ILE A 42 2.66 -1.16 -4.07
C ILE A 42 3.55 -2.40 -3.99
N ASP A 43 3.02 -3.51 -3.46
CA ASP A 43 3.75 -4.77 -3.32
C ASP A 43 4.19 -5.31 -4.69
N ALA A 44 3.29 -5.29 -5.68
CA ALA A 44 3.61 -5.70 -7.05
C ALA A 44 4.70 -4.81 -7.69
N ILE A 45 4.64 -3.49 -7.47
CA ILE A 45 5.67 -2.57 -7.96
C ILE A 45 7.02 -2.86 -7.26
N GLU A 46 7.00 -3.19 -5.98
CA GLU A 46 8.19 -3.53 -5.22
C GLU A 46 8.81 -4.85 -5.67
N GLU A 47 8.01 -5.89 -5.96
CA GLU A 47 8.48 -7.13 -6.59
C GLU A 47 9.13 -6.88 -7.95
N VAL A 48 8.48 -6.09 -8.82
CA VAL A 48 9.06 -5.73 -10.13
C VAL A 48 10.36 -4.96 -9.96
N LYS A 49 10.45 -4.07 -8.97
CA LYS A 49 11.68 -3.33 -8.67
C LYS A 49 12.79 -4.26 -8.17
N LEU A 50 12.50 -5.19 -7.27
CA LEU A 50 13.45 -6.18 -6.75
C LEU A 50 13.95 -7.12 -7.85
N ALA A 51 13.06 -7.48 -8.77
CA ALA A 51 13.40 -8.26 -9.95
C ALA A 51 14.30 -7.52 -10.93
N LYS A 52 14.00 -6.24 -11.22
CA LYS A 52 14.86 -5.38 -12.03
C LYS A 52 16.23 -5.16 -11.38
N GLN A 53 16.32 -5.22 -10.06
CA GLN A 53 17.58 -5.18 -9.30
C GLN A 53 18.33 -6.52 -9.26
N GLY A 54 17.79 -7.58 -9.89
CA GLY A 54 18.41 -8.91 -9.94
C GLY A 54 18.38 -9.70 -8.63
N LYS A 55 17.62 -9.23 -7.62
CA LYS A 55 17.56 -9.85 -6.28
C LYS A 55 16.49 -10.94 -6.16
N VAL A 56 15.49 -10.94 -7.04
CA VAL A 56 14.36 -11.88 -7.02
C VAL A 56 14.07 -12.35 -8.45
N LYS A 57 13.86 -13.66 -8.64
CA LYS A 57 13.36 -14.20 -9.92
C LYS A 57 11.85 -14.01 -9.95
N LEU A 58 11.34 -13.16 -10.84
CA LEU A 58 9.90 -13.09 -11.08
C LEU A 58 9.41 -14.45 -11.58
N LYS A 59 8.32 -14.96 -11.01
CA LYS A 59 7.54 -16.02 -11.66
C LYS A 59 7.14 -15.51 -13.04
N LYS A 60 7.28 -16.35 -14.06
CA LYS A 60 6.85 -15.99 -15.41
C LYS A 60 5.34 -15.78 -15.42
N ALA A 61 4.84 -14.93 -16.31
CA ALA A 61 3.41 -14.76 -16.51
C ALA A 61 2.71 -16.11 -16.77
N ASP A 62 3.41 -17.04 -17.41
CA ASP A 62 2.94 -18.41 -17.66
C ASP A 62 2.70 -19.22 -16.36
N ASP A 63 3.48 -19.00 -15.30
CA ASP A 63 3.30 -19.69 -14.01
C ASP A 63 2.10 -19.14 -13.24
N LEU A 64 1.83 -17.83 -13.35
CA LEU A 64 0.64 -17.21 -12.73
C LEU A 64 -0.66 -17.70 -13.38
N LEU A 65 -0.65 -17.96 -14.69
CA LEU A 65 -1.81 -18.49 -15.41
C LEU A 65 -2.10 -19.97 -15.11
N ASN A 66 -1.10 -20.73 -14.62
CA ASN A 66 -1.25 -22.14 -14.28
C ASN A 66 -1.68 -22.39 -12.82
N GLU A 67 -1.73 -21.35 -11.97
CA GLU A 67 -2.17 -21.44 -10.56
C GLU A 67 -3.66 -21.06 -10.36
N LEU A 68 -4.39 -20.73 -11.44
CA LEU A 68 -5.84 -20.45 -11.48
C LEU A 68 -6.60 -21.60 -12.13
#